data_AF-A0A2S0JGQ0-F1
#
_entry.id   AF-A0A2S0JGQ0-F1
#
_cell.length_a   1.000
_cell.length_b   1.000
_cell.length_c   1.000
_cell.angle_alpha   90.00
_cell.angle_beta   90.00
_cell.angle_gamma   90.00
#
_symmetry.space_group_name_H-M   'P 1'
#
loop_
_entity.id
_entity.type
_entity.pdbx_description
1 polymer ?
#
loop_
_entity_poly.entity_id
_entity_poly.type
_entity_poly.pdbx_seq_one_letter_code
_entity_poly.pdbx_strand_id
1 'polypeptide(L)' 'MGVWYFLILFVGLFFVFKGLFMKKQSLLIKKISIVFVGLLCISFSIFMFSTGSAEIISDLLNLE' A
#
# COMPACT_ATOMS: atom_id res chain seq x y z
N MET A 1 8.93 15.22 -1.94
CA MET A 1 8.31 14.24 -1.02
C MET A 1 7.29 13.35 -1.73
N GLY A 2 6.38 13.88 -2.56
CA GLY A 2 5.35 13.09 -3.26
C GLY A 2 5.82 11.98 -4.22
N VAL A 3 7.03 12.08 -4.79
CA VAL A 3 7.59 11.06 -5.70
C VAL A 3 7.72 9.69 -5.01
N TRP A 4 8.10 9.69 -3.73
CA TRP A 4 8.24 8.45 -2.95
C TRP A 4 6.89 7.76 -2.71
N TYR A 5 5.84 8.52 -2.43
CA TYR A 5 4.49 7.98 -2.26
C TYR A 5 3.94 7.43 -3.58
N PHE A 6 4.30 8.06 -4.70
CA PHE A 6 3.95 7.57 -6.03
C PHE A 6 4.62 6.22 -6.34
N LEU A 7 5.87 6.03 -5.93
CA LEU A 7 6.57 4.74 -6.04
C LEU A 7 5.88 3.66 -5.20
N ILE A 8 5.50 3.96 -3.95
CA ILE A 8 4.80 3.01 -3.08
C ILE A 8 3.43 2.63 -3.68
N LEU A 9 2.73 3.59 -4.29
CA LEU A 9 1.48 3.34 -5.00
C LEU A 9 1.67 2.37 -6.17
N PHE A 10 2.70 2.58 -7.00
CA PHE A 10 3.04 1.69 -8.11
C PHE A 10 3.40 0.27 -7.63
N VAL A 11 4.15 0.16 -6.54
CA VAL A 11 4.50 -1.13 -5.92
C VAL A 11 3.24 -1.83 -5.39
N GLY A 12 2.36 -1.10 -4.71
CA GLY A 12 1.08 -1.60 -4.22
C GLY A 12 0.20 -2.14 -5.35
N LEU A 13 0.07 -1.38 -6.45
CA LEU A 13 -0.60 -1.84 -7.66
C LEU A 13 0.03 -3.14 -8.18
N PHE A 14 1.35 -3.18 -8.32
CA PHE A 14 2.05 -4.36 -8.82
C PHE A 14 1.75 -5.61 -7.97
N PHE A 15 1.71 -5.48 -6.65
CA PHE A 15 1.32 -6.57 -5.76
C PHE A 15 -0.13 -7.03 -5.96
N VAL A 16 -1.08 -6.09 -6.09
CA VAL A 16 -2.49 -6.42 -6.37
C VAL A 16 -2.63 -7.15 -7.70
N PHE A 17 -2.00 -6.64 -8.77
CA PHE A 17 -2.00 -7.29 -10.08
C PHE A 17 -1.37 -8.69 -10.02
N LYS A 18 -0.18 -8.82 -9.41
CA LYS A 18 0.49 -10.12 -9.25
C LYS A 18 -0.36 -11.12 -8.47
N GLY A 19 -1.04 -10.67 -7.41
CA GLY A 19 -1.96 -11.48 -6.63
C GLY A 19 -3.17 -11.94 -7.46
N LEU A 20 -3.81 -11.03 -8.19
CA LEU A 20 -4.98 -11.33 -9.02
C LEU A 20 -4.66 -12.32 -10.16
N PHE A 21 -3.52 -12.16 -10.82
CA PHE A 21 -3.07 -13.03 -11.91
C PHE A 21 -2.52 -14.39 -11.45
N MET A 22 -2.42 -14.64 -10.13
CA MET A 22 -1.94 -15.92 -9.60
C MET A 22 -3.02 -17.00 -9.77
N LYS A 23 -2.84 -17.88 -10.78
CA LYS A 23 -3.80 -18.95 -11.14
C LYS A 23 -3.77 -20.19 -10.22
N LYS A 24 -2.78 -20.34 -9.34
CA LYS A 24 -2.66 -21.52 -8.47
C LYS A 24 -3.60 -21.41 -7.26
N GLN A 25 -4.67 -22.21 -7.26
CA GLN A 25 -5.64 -22.32 -6.15
C GLN A 25 -5.04 -22.82 -4.83
N SER A 26 -3.98 -23.65 -4.89
CA SER A 26 -3.31 -24.19 -3.70
C SER A 26 -2.71 -23.13 -2.76
N LEU A 27 -2.58 -21.89 -3.23
CA LEU A 27 -2.04 -20.77 -2.47
C LEU A 27 -3.06 -19.64 -2.29
N LEU A 28 -4.36 -19.96 -2.14
CA LEU A 28 -5.40 -18.95 -1.90
C LEU A 28 -5.07 -18.02 -0.72
N ILE A 29 -4.57 -18.57 0.39
CA ILE A 29 -4.13 -17.77 1.56
C ILE A 29 -3.03 -16.80 1.13
N LYS A 30 -2.00 -17.29 0.44
CA LYS A 30 -0.88 -16.46 -0.04
C LYS A 30 -1.34 -15.39 -1.04
N LYS A 31 -2.29 -15.73 -1.90
CA LYS A 31 -2.92 -14.82 -2.85
C LYS A 31 -3.61 -13.68 -2.12
N ILE A 32 -4.45 -14.01 -1.14
CA ILE A 32 -5.19 -13.03 -0.33
C ILE A 32 -4.20 -12.15 0.44
N SER A 33 -3.18 -12.72 1.07
CA SER A 33 -2.15 -11.95 1.78
C SER A 33 -1.42 -10.97 0.86
N ILE A 34 -1.04 -11.39 -0.36
CA ILE A 34 -0.37 -10.52 -1.33
C ILE A 34 -1.28 -9.37 -1.77
N VAL A 35 -2.54 -9.66 -2.08
CA VAL A 35 -3.51 -8.62 -2.48
C VAL A 35 -3.78 -7.66 -1.33
N PHE A 36 -3.90 -8.19 -0.10
CA PHE A 36 -4.17 -7.39 1.10
C PHE A 36 -3.02 -6.43 1.41
N VAL A 37 -1.77 -6.91 1.33
CA VAL A 37 -0.57 -6.06 1.50
C VAL A 37 -0.51 -5.00 0.39
N GLY A 38 -0.81 -5.37 -0.85
CA GLY A 38 -0.89 -4.40 -1.96
C GLY A 38 -1.94 -3.32 -1.72
N LEU A 39 -3.12 -3.69 -1.23
CA LEU A 39 -4.19 -2.75 -0.88
C LEU A 39 -3.75 -1.80 0.23
N LEU A 40 -3.11 -2.31 1.29
CA LEU A 40 -2.57 -1.49 2.38
C LEU A 40 -1.56 -0.46 1.87
N CYS A 41 -0.63 -0.87 1.00
CA CYS A 41 0.33 0.04 0.38
C CYS A 41 -0.35 1.14 -0.46
N ILE A 42 -1.38 0.79 -1.22
CA ILE A 42 -2.15 1.76 -2.02
C ILE A 42 -2.87 2.74 -1.10
N SER A 43 -3.62 2.25 -0.12
CA SER A 43 -4.35 3.09 0.84
C SER A 43 -3.41 4.03 1.60
N PHE A 44 -2.27 3.52 2.07
CA PHE A 44 -1.26 4.33 2.75
C PHE A 44 -0.66 5.40 1.83
N SER A 45 -0.36 5.05 0.58
CA SER A 45 0.17 6.03 -0.38
C SER A 45 -0.83 7.14 -0.68
N ILE A 46 -2.10 6.80 -0.87
CA ILE A 46 -3.17 7.78 -1.11
C ILE A 46 -3.34 8.67 0.12
N PHE A 47 -3.28 8.10 1.32
CA PHE A 47 -3.31 8.87 2.56
C PHE A 47 -2.17 9.88 2.63
N MET A 48 -0.94 9.48 2.31
CA MET A 48 0.24 10.38 2.23
C MET A 48 0.12 11.48 1.17
N PHE A 49 -0.70 11.28 0.13
CA PHE A 49 -0.97 12.32 -0.86
C PHE A 49 -1.96 13.38 -0.37
N SER A 50 -2.74 13.10 0.68
CA SER A 50 -3.67 14.07 1.25
C SER A 50 -2.94 15.22 1.94
N THR A 51 -3.42 16.44 1.75
CA THR A 51 -2.99 17.62 2.49
C THR A 51 -3.33 17.43 3.98
N GLY A 52 -2.38 17.71 4.88
CA GLY A 52 -2.52 17.48 6.33
C GLY A 52 -2.11 16.08 6.80
N SER A 53 -1.81 15.14 5.90
CA SER A 53 -1.34 13.79 6.28
C SER A 53 -0.02 13.79 7.04
N ALA A 54 0.87 14.73 6.73
CA ALA A 54 2.16 14.87 7.40
C ALA A 54 2.00 15.21 8.90
N GLU A 55 1.05 16.08 9.25
CA GLU A 55 0.74 16.45 10.64
C GLU A 55 0.08 15.29 11.39
N ILE A 56 -0.84 14.59 10.75
CA ILE A 56 -1.47 13.41 11.35
C ILE A 56 -0.43 12.32 11.65
N ILE A 57 0.58 12.16 10.78
CA ILE A 57 1.62 11.15 10.95
C ILE A 57 2.67 11.56 11.97
N SER A 58 3.00 12.85 12.06
CA SER A 58 3.89 13.35 13.12
C SER A 58 3.27 13.13 14.49
N ASP A 59 1.98 13.42 14.65
CA ASP A 59 1.25 13.19 15.90
C ASP A 59 1.13 11.70 16.22
N LEU A 60 0.82 10.87 15.21
CA LEU A 60 0.66 9.43 15.38
C LEU A 60 1.97 8.71 15.74
N LEU A 61 3.09 9.16 15.17
CA LEU A 61 4.41 8.62 15.45
C LEU A 61 5.10 9.33 16.63
N ASN A 62 4.43 10.30 17.26
CA ASN A 62 4.94 11.07 18.38
C ASN A 62 6.32 11.69 18.07
N LEU A 63 6.47 12.20 16.84
CA LEU A 63 7.69 12.81 16.33
C LEU A 63 7.82 14.30 16.72
N GLU A 64 7.24 14.67 17.86
CA GLU A 64 7.32 16.02 18.45
C GLU A 64 8.70 16.29 19.08
#